data_AF-A0A0S8J0V4-F1
#
_entry.id   AF-A0A0S8J0V4-F1
#
_cell.length_a   1.000
_cell.length_b   1.000
_cell.length_c   1.000
_cell.angle_alpha   90.00
_cell.angle_beta   90.00
_cell.angle_gamma   90.00
#
_symmetry.space_group_name_H-M   'P 1'
#
loop_
_entity.id
_entity.type
_entity.pdbx_description
1 polymer ?
#
loop_
_entity_poly.entity_id
_entity_poly.type
_entity_poly.pdbx_seq_one_letter_code
_entity_poly.pdbx_strand_id
1 'polypeptide(L)'
;MYKDYETSRNALQELLKWYNSHVNNHNRNEATTRLHLIDDLIFKCLGWEKEDCVAEDTYENTYVDYSLSCPKRTLIIEAKREGIYFELPAGHLKIKYSIKHLCRDNPKISDAVKQAMNYCQERGTLILRE
;
A
#
# COMPACT_ATOMS: atom_id res chain seq x y z
N MET A 1 17.25 -12.47 12.32
CA MET A 1 18.34 -11.47 12.34
C MET A 1 17.70 -10.18 11.88
N TYR A 2 17.61 -9.15 12.72
CA TYR A 2 16.96 -7.89 12.34
C TYR A 2 17.61 -7.32 11.08
N LYS A 3 16.81 -6.96 10.07
CA LYS A 3 17.32 -6.23 8.92
C LYS A 3 17.70 -4.83 9.39
N ASP A 4 18.98 -4.52 9.25
CA ASP A 4 19.46 -3.18 9.54
C ASP A 4 18.98 -2.19 8.46
N TYR A 5 19.08 -0.91 8.80
CA TYR A 5 18.65 0.18 7.94
C TYR A 5 19.35 0.18 6.58
N GLU A 6 20.66 -0.10 6.52
CA GLU A 6 21.41 -0.06 5.27
C GLU A 6 21.03 -1.20 4.35
N THR A 7 20.84 -2.41 4.88
CA THR A 7 20.31 -3.54 4.12
C THR A 7 18.95 -3.20 3.50
N SER A 8 18.05 -2.62 4.28
CA SER A 8 16.70 -2.24 3.87
C SER A 8 16.70 -1.12 2.81
N ARG A 9 17.56 -0.11 3.00
CA ARG A 9 17.76 0.99 2.04
C ARG A 9 18.30 0.49 0.71
N ASN A 10 19.28 -0.40 0.73
CA ASN A 10 19.85 -1.00 -0.47
C ASN A 10 18.79 -1.83 -1.21
N ALA A 11 17.97 -2.61 -0.49
CA ALA A 11 16.87 -3.36 -1.10
C ALA A 11 15.87 -2.43 -1.82
N LEU A 12 15.55 -1.27 -1.22
CA LEU A 12 14.69 -0.27 -1.87
C LEU A 12 15.36 0.33 -3.12
N GLN A 13 16.66 0.62 -3.08
CA GLN A 13 17.39 1.10 -4.24
C GLN A 13 17.39 0.08 -5.40
N GLU A 14 17.56 -1.20 -5.10
CA GLU A 14 17.49 -2.26 -6.10
C GLU A 14 16.07 -2.42 -6.66
N LEU A 15 15.04 -2.33 -5.81
CA LEU A 15 13.64 -2.34 -6.27
C LEU A 15 13.34 -1.15 -7.20
N LEU A 16 13.86 0.04 -6.90
CA LEU A 16 13.73 1.22 -7.75
C LEU A 16 14.45 1.05 -9.09
N LYS A 17 15.68 0.50 -9.08
CA LYS A 17 16.41 0.19 -10.32
C LYS A 17 15.63 -0.81 -11.18
N TRP A 18 15.11 -1.87 -10.56
CA TRP A 18 14.29 -2.87 -11.24
C TRP A 18 13.02 -2.25 -11.83
N TYR A 19 12.30 -1.44 -11.05
CA TYR A 19 11.10 -0.76 -11.53
C TYR A 19 11.40 0.12 -12.76
N ASN A 20 12.46 0.93 -12.69
CA ASN A 20 12.85 1.83 -13.78
C ASN A 20 13.27 1.08 -15.05
N SER A 21 13.88 -0.10 -14.95
CA SER A 21 14.22 -0.91 -16.12
C SER A 21 13.03 -1.65 -16.73
N HIS A 22 11.90 -1.74 -16.01
CA HIS A 22 10.67 -2.42 -16.44
C HIS A 22 9.48 -1.46 -16.61
N VAL A 23 9.75 -0.16 -16.65
CA VAL A 23 8.75 0.92 -16.72
C VAL A 23 7.87 0.77 -17.97
N ASN A 24 8.40 0.30 -19.10
CA ASN A 24 7.61 0.14 -20.34
C ASN A 24 6.52 -0.95 -20.26
N ASN A 25 6.46 -1.73 -19.17
CA ASN A 25 5.44 -2.74 -18.92
C ASN A 25 4.31 -2.26 -17.98
N HIS A 26 3.93 -0.98 -18.04
CA HIS A 26 2.98 -0.27 -17.14
C HIS A 26 1.53 -0.79 -17.05
N ASN A 27 1.26 -2.04 -17.41
CA ASN A 27 -0.08 -2.61 -17.36
C ASN A 27 -0.14 -3.84 -16.43
N ARG A 28 0.57 -3.78 -15.30
CA ARG A 28 0.45 -4.81 -14.27
C ARG A 28 -0.93 -4.75 -13.64
N ASN A 29 -1.64 -5.88 -13.68
CA ASN A 29 -2.83 -6.08 -12.86
C ASN A 29 -2.45 -6.14 -11.37
N GLU A 30 -3.45 -6.16 -10.49
CA GLU A 30 -3.31 -6.15 -9.04
C GLU A 30 -2.38 -7.28 -8.57
N ALA A 31 -2.61 -8.51 -9.03
CA ALA A 31 -1.79 -9.67 -8.68
C ALA A 31 -0.32 -9.54 -9.13
N THR A 32 -0.08 -8.96 -10.31
CA THR A 32 1.27 -8.73 -10.81
C THR A 32 1.96 -7.59 -10.07
N THR A 33 1.22 -6.53 -9.71
CA THR A 33 1.72 -5.44 -8.86
C THR A 33 2.10 -5.95 -7.48
N ARG A 34 1.30 -6.86 -6.91
CA ARG A 34 1.59 -7.57 -5.66
C ARG A 34 2.94 -8.29 -5.73
N LEU A 35 3.06 -9.20 -6.69
CA LEU A 35 4.23 -10.04 -6.86
C LEU A 35 5.51 -9.25 -7.17
N HIS A 36 5.44 -8.27 -8.08
CA HIS A 36 6.63 -7.59 -8.55
C HIS A 36 7.09 -6.45 -7.65
N LEU A 37 6.18 -5.79 -6.93
CA LEU A 37 6.52 -4.59 -6.17
C LEU A 37 6.17 -4.70 -4.69
N ILE A 38 4.93 -5.06 -4.36
CA ILE A 38 4.45 -4.94 -2.98
C ILE A 38 5.12 -5.99 -2.09
N ASP A 39 5.29 -7.23 -2.55
CA ASP A 39 5.99 -8.28 -1.80
C ASP A 39 7.42 -7.86 -1.45
N ASP A 40 8.17 -7.35 -2.42
CA ASP A 40 9.55 -6.88 -2.22
C ASP A 40 9.60 -5.64 -1.33
N LEU A 41 8.63 -4.73 -1.46
CA LEU A 41 8.51 -3.58 -0.58
C LEU A 41 8.30 -4.02 0.88
N ILE A 42 7.34 -4.90 1.14
CA ILE A 42 7.01 -5.36 2.49
C ILE A 42 8.18 -6.14 3.09
N PHE A 43 8.62 -7.20 2.42
CA PHE A 43 9.51 -8.19 3.02
C PHE A 43 10.98 -7.83 2.85
N LYS A 44 11.36 -7.20 1.72
CA LYS A 44 12.77 -6.85 1.47
C LYS A 44 13.12 -5.46 1.99
N CYS A 45 12.27 -4.47 1.74
CA CYS A 45 12.58 -3.07 1.99
C CYS A 45 12.10 -2.59 3.36
N LEU A 46 10.90 -2.98 3.81
CA LEU A 46 10.35 -2.59 5.10
C LEU A 46 10.68 -3.59 6.22
N GLY A 47 11.16 -4.77 5.85
CA GLY A 47 11.65 -5.78 6.79
C GLY A 47 10.57 -6.41 7.65
N TRP A 48 9.32 -6.42 7.18
CA TRP A 48 8.28 -7.23 7.82
C TRP A 48 8.62 -8.73 7.68
N GLU A 49 8.36 -9.48 8.74
CA GLU A 49 8.44 -10.94 8.71
C GLU A 49 7.19 -11.51 8.03
N LYS A 50 7.33 -12.66 7.38
CA LYS A 50 6.21 -13.27 6.63
C LYS A 50 5.13 -13.77 7.58
N GLU A 51 5.52 -14.20 8.76
CA GLU A 51 4.67 -14.70 9.84
C GLU A 51 3.71 -13.61 10.36
N ASP A 52 4.10 -12.34 10.22
CA ASP A 52 3.32 -11.18 10.65
C ASP A 52 2.40 -10.63 9.54
N CYS A 53 2.39 -11.26 8.37
CA CYS A 53 1.67 -10.81 7.18
C CYS A 53 0.71 -11.89 6.66
N VAL A 54 -0.57 -11.57 6.60
CA VAL A 54 -1.60 -12.43 6.01
C VAL A 54 -1.99 -11.85 4.65
N ALA A 55 -1.69 -12.59 3.59
CA ALA A 55 -2.16 -12.26 2.24
C ALA A 55 -3.60 -12.76 2.05
N GLU A 56 -4.42 -12.00 1.31
CA GLU A 56 -5.83 -12.34 1.03
C GLU A 56 -6.66 -12.56 2.30
N ASP A 57 -6.44 -11.69 3.30
CA ASP A 57 -7.06 -11.82 4.62
C ASP A 57 -8.57 -11.54 4.56
N THR A 58 -9.35 -12.51 5.05
CA THR A 58 -10.79 -12.59 4.84
C THR A 58 -11.57 -12.12 6.06
N TYR A 59 -12.57 -11.26 5.86
CA TYR A 59 -13.52 -10.87 6.90
C TYR A 59 -14.89 -10.63 6.28
N GLU A 60 -15.92 -11.32 6.77
CA GLU A 60 -17.31 -11.17 6.31
C GLU A 60 -17.46 -11.19 4.77
N ASN A 61 -16.80 -12.16 4.11
CA ASN A 61 -16.75 -12.34 2.65
C ASN A 61 -16.04 -11.23 1.86
N THR A 62 -15.33 -10.32 2.53
CA THR A 62 -14.42 -9.36 1.90
C THR A 62 -12.97 -9.78 2.07
N TYR A 63 -12.12 -9.40 1.12
CA TYR A 63 -10.71 -9.77 1.07
C TYR A 63 -9.88 -8.49 1.01
N VAL A 64 -8.76 -8.47 1.75
CA VAL A 64 -7.71 -7.46 1.61
C VAL A 64 -6.44 -8.10 1.09
N ASP A 65 -5.66 -7.41 0.27
CA ASP A 65 -4.47 -8.01 -0.34
C ASP A 65 -3.41 -8.37 0.70
N TYR A 66 -3.18 -7.50 1.69
CA TYR A 66 -2.33 -7.80 2.84
C TYR A 66 -2.87 -7.18 4.14
N SER A 67 -2.77 -7.95 5.21
CA SER A 67 -2.95 -7.50 6.59
C SER A 67 -1.68 -7.77 7.37
N LEU A 68 -1.06 -6.73 7.93
CA LEU A 68 0.19 -6.82 8.67
C LEU A 68 -0.03 -6.49 10.16
N SER A 69 0.54 -7.31 11.04
CA SER A 69 0.30 -7.29 12.48
C SER A 69 1.59 -7.22 13.30
N CYS A 70 1.65 -6.33 14.29
CA CYS A 70 2.77 -6.28 15.24
C CYS A 70 2.36 -5.55 16.54
N PRO A 71 2.02 -6.25 17.65
CA PRO A 71 1.50 -7.63 17.73
C PRO A 71 0.03 -7.74 17.29
N LYS A 72 -0.63 -6.60 17.05
CA LYS A 72 -2.00 -6.48 16.54
C LYS A 72 -1.98 -5.92 15.12
N ARG A 73 -3.08 -6.07 14.37
CA ARG A 73 -3.22 -5.53 13.02
C ARG A 73 -2.96 -4.02 13.02
N THR A 74 -1.95 -3.59 12.26
CA THR A 74 -1.46 -2.21 12.22
C THR A 74 -1.53 -1.61 10.83
N LEU A 75 -1.45 -2.44 9.78
CA LEU A 75 -1.43 -1.98 8.40
C LEU A 75 -2.27 -2.91 7.52
N ILE A 76 -3.13 -2.31 6.69
CA ILE A 76 -3.83 -2.98 5.60
C ILE A 76 -3.31 -2.38 4.30
N ILE A 77 -2.99 -3.24 3.34
CA ILE A 77 -2.53 -2.84 2.00
C ILE A 77 -3.52 -3.40 0.98
N GLU A 78 -3.98 -2.52 0.10
CA GLU A 78 -4.81 -2.84 -1.06
C GLU A 78 -4.01 -2.50 -2.32
N ALA A 79 -3.74 -3.51 -3.15
CA ALA A 79 -3.06 -3.33 -4.42
C ALA A 79 -4.01 -2.70 -5.44
N LYS A 80 -3.44 -1.92 -6.37
CA LYS A 80 -4.18 -1.39 -7.51
C LYS A 80 -3.40 -1.67 -8.80
N ARG A 81 -4.14 -1.75 -9.90
CA ARG A 81 -3.56 -1.85 -11.24
C ARG A 81 -2.62 -0.68 -11.50
N GLU A 82 -1.47 -0.98 -12.08
CA GLU A 82 -0.52 0.04 -12.51
C GLU A 82 -1.13 0.91 -13.62
N GLY A 83 -0.72 2.19 -13.67
CA GLY A 83 -1.24 3.16 -14.64
C GLY A 83 -2.58 3.80 -14.25
N ILE A 84 -3.25 3.32 -13.19
CA ILE A 84 -4.39 4.02 -12.58
C ILE A 84 -3.84 5.04 -11.59
N TYR A 85 -3.54 6.24 -12.09
CA TYR A 85 -3.06 7.34 -11.25
C TYR A 85 -4.23 8.10 -10.62
N PHE A 86 -3.99 8.60 -9.41
CA PHE A 86 -4.85 9.59 -8.79
C PHE A 86 -4.33 10.98 -9.17
N GLU A 87 -5.19 11.78 -9.79
CA GLU A 87 -4.89 13.21 -9.99
C GLU A 87 -5.02 13.93 -8.66
N LEU A 88 -3.88 14.42 -8.15
CA LEU A 88 -3.86 15.30 -6.99
C LEU A 88 -4.15 16.74 -7.43
N PRO A 89 -4.87 17.54 -6.62
CA PRO A 89 -5.15 18.93 -6.95
C PRO A 89 -3.86 19.72 -7.20
N ALA A 90 -3.79 20.44 -8.32
CA ALA A 90 -2.65 21.28 -8.67
C ALA A 90 -2.45 22.43 -7.67
N GLY A 91 -1.20 22.85 -7.46
CA GLY A 91 -0.87 24.06 -6.67
C GLY A 91 -0.69 23.86 -5.16
N HIS A 92 -0.76 22.61 -4.67
CA HIS A 92 -0.43 22.29 -3.29
C HIS A 92 0.75 21.32 -3.29
N LEU A 93 1.89 21.70 -2.69
CA LEU A 93 3.09 20.88 -2.48
C LEU A 93 3.20 20.49 -0.99
N LYS A 94 2.06 20.18 -0.35
CA LYS A 94 2.07 19.82 1.07
C LYS A 94 2.35 18.33 1.21
N ILE A 95 3.10 17.96 2.24
CA ILE A 95 3.34 16.55 2.57
C ILE A 95 2.06 15.89 3.13
N LYS A 96 1.14 16.70 3.69
CA LYS A 96 -0.15 16.26 4.23
C LYS A 96 -1.33 16.91 3.49
N TYR A 97 -2.34 16.13 3.16
CA TYR A 97 -3.60 16.61 2.57
C TYR A 97 -4.79 16.17 3.40
N SER A 98 -5.83 17.01 3.45
CA SER A 98 -7.12 16.60 4.00
C SER A 98 -7.77 15.57 3.07
N ILE A 99 -8.08 14.40 3.61
CA ILE A 99 -8.84 13.36 2.90
C ILE A 99 -10.16 13.93 2.35
N LYS A 100 -10.87 14.72 3.16
CA LYS A 100 -12.13 15.36 2.75
C LYS A 100 -11.95 16.24 1.50
N HIS A 101 -10.81 16.90 1.37
CA HIS A 101 -10.51 17.75 0.23
C HIS A 101 -10.16 16.90 -1.00
N LEU A 102 -9.30 15.89 -0.84
CA LEU A 102 -8.95 14.96 -1.92
C LEU A 102 -10.17 14.22 -2.49
N CYS A 103 -11.10 13.82 -1.63
CA CYS A 103 -12.30 13.08 -2.01
C CYS A 103 -13.40 13.96 -2.64
N ARG A 104 -13.33 15.29 -2.51
CA ARG A 104 -14.40 16.19 -2.96
C ARG A 104 -14.53 16.19 -4.48
N ASP A 105 -13.41 16.34 -5.17
CA ASP A 105 -13.38 16.60 -6.61
C ASP A 105 -12.90 15.37 -7.40
N ASN A 106 -12.57 14.27 -6.73
CA ASN A 106 -12.08 13.04 -7.35
C ASN A 106 -12.79 11.79 -6.79
N PRO A 107 -13.87 11.32 -7.44
CA PRO A 107 -14.63 10.15 -7.01
C PRO A 107 -13.78 8.87 -6.90
N LYS A 108 -12.80 8.69 -7.79
CA LYS A 108 -11.90 7.52 -7.75
C LYS A 108 -11.03 7.50 -6.50
N ILE A 109 -10.51 8.66 -6.07
CA ILE A 109 -9.81 8.79 -4.79
C ILE A 109 -10.77 8.51 -3.64
N SER A 110 -11.98 9.10 -3.69
CA SER A 110 -13.02 8.86 -2.69
C SER A 110 -13.29 7.38 -2.49
N ASP A 111 -13.49 6.63 -3.57
CA ASP A 111 -13.87 5.22 -3.49
C ASP A 111 -12.72 4.35 -2.98
N ALA A 112 -11.50 4.60 -3.45
CA ALA A 112 -10.30 3.90 -2.97
C ALA A 112 -10.05 4.16 -1.47
N VAL A 113 -10.18 5.42 -1.02
CA VAL A 113 -10.00 5.77 0.39
C VAL A 113 -11.10 5.16 1.25
N LYS A 114 -12.36 5.24 0.82
CA LYS A 114 -13.49 4.62 1.54
C LYS A 114 -13.32 3.12 1.66
N GLN A 115 -12.88 2.45 0.60
CA GLN A 115 -12.60 1.01 0.61
C GLN A 115 -11.57 0.67 1.71
N ALA A 116 -10.42 1.35 1.70
CA ALA A 116 -9.38 1.13 2.71
C ALA A 116 -9.86 1.45 4.14
N MET A 117 -10.61 2.55 4.31
CA MET A 117 -11.17 2.94 5.61
C MET A 117 -12.18 1.92 6.16
N ASN A 118 -13.06 1.41 5.31
CA ASN A 118 -14.05 0.40 5.71
C ASN A 118 -13.34 -0.86 6.19
N TYR A 119 -12.34 -1.33 5.45
CA TYR A 119 -11.54 -2.47 5.86
C TYR A 119 -10.86 -2.25 7.19
N CYS A 120 -10.25 -1.08 7.43
CA CYS A 120 -9.64 -0.75 8.72
C CYS A 120 -10.67 -0.81 9.86
N GLN A 121 -11.88 -0.27 9.67
CA GLN A 121 -12.93 -0.27 10.70
C GLN A 121 -13.42 -1.68 11.01
N GLU A 122 -13.77 -2.45 9.99
CA GLU A 122 -14.24 -3.84 10.10
C GLU A 122 -13.20 -4.75 10.79
N ARG A 123 -11.91 -4.49 10.52
CA ARG A 123 -10.79 -5.33 10.96
C ARG A 123 -10.09 -4.83 12.22
N GLY A 124 -10.68 -3.86 12.93
CA GLY A 124 -10.15 -3.32 14.19
C GLY A 124 -8.81 -2.61 14.07
N THR A 125 -8.45 -2.14 12.87
CA THR A 125 -7.22 -1.38 12.63
C THR A 125 -7.45 0.09 13.00
N LEU A 126 -6.55 0.66 13.79
CA LEU A 126 -6.70 2.02 14.29
C LEU A 126 -6.63 3.03 13.14
N ILE A 127 -7.70 3.80 12.94
CA ILE A 127 -7.67 4.98 12.07
C ILE A 127 -7.33 6.18 12.95
N LEU A 128 -6.13 6.74 12.76
CA LEU A 128 -5.71 7.96 13.46
C LEU A 128 -6.59 9.12 13.00
N ARG A 129 -7.29 9.75 13.95
CA ARG A 129 -7.95 11.04 13.73
C ARG A 129 -7.04 12.10 14.33
N GLU A 130 -6.33 12.83 13.47
CA GLU A 130 -5.67 14.10 13.87
C GLU A 130 -6.72 15.19 14.09
#